data_AF-A0A2N2ZDP4-F1
#
_entry.id   AF-A0A2N2ZDP4-F1
#
_cell.length_a   1.000
_cell.length_b   1.000
_cell.length_c   1.000
_cell.angle_alpha   90.00
_cell.angle_beta   90.00
_cell.angle_gamma   90.00
#
_symmetry.space_group_name_H-M   'P 1'
#
loop_
_entity.id
_entity.type
_entity.pdbx_description
1 polymer ?
#
loop_
_entity_poly.entity_id
_entity_poly.type
_entity_poly.pdbx_seq_one_letter_code
_entity_poly.pdbx_strand_id
1 'polypeptide(L)'
;MDNKVQVYSLLTAFDIDLFKSGKHFRLFEKLGSHAVTHNGIKGTYFAVWAPSAKSVSVIGNFNFWVEGQHPLNVRWDSSGIWEGFIPAVGHGDLYKYKIHSNINDVKTEKADPYARFCEIPSNTASVVWDGNHKWQDKDWMSYRKNKNGLDKPYSVYELHLGSWKKNLQENRSLTYRELAVDLVQYIKETGFTHVEFMPVMEHPYEPSWGYQLTGYFAPSSRFGSPEDFKYLVDQLHQNDIGVILDWVPSHFPEDAHGLGFFDGSCLYEHPDPKKGYHQDWKSLIFNYGRNEVRAFLISNAIFWLEQYHIDGLRVDAVASMLYLDYSREDGQWEPNIYGGRENLDAISFLKEFNEEVFKNFDDVQTIAEESTAFPMVTKPVYLGGLGFGMKWMMGWMHDTLEFFKKDPIY
;
A
#
# COMPACT_ATOMS: atom_id res chain seq x y z
N MET A 1 -34.96 2.24 -12.57
CA MET A 1 -34.00 2.40 -13.68
C MET A 1 -33.25 1.09 -13.80
N ASP A 2 -32.90 0.66 -15.02
CA ASP A 2 -32.20 -0.62 -15.21
C ASP A 2 -30.74 -0.43 -14.71
N ASN A 3 -30.43 -0.89 -13.49
CA ASN A 3 -29.09 -0.77 -12.87
C ASN A 3 -28.10 -1.81 -13.40
N LYS A 4 -28.36 -2.40 -14.57
CA LYS A 4 -27.46 -3.39 -15.17
C LYS A 4 -26.10 -2.78 -15.48
N VAL A 5 -25.09 -3.64 -15.42
CA VAL A 5 -23.70 -3.30 -15.82
C VAL A 5 -23.68 -2.90 -17.29
N GLN A 6 -23.08 -1.75 -17.58
CA GLN A 6 -22.88 -1.20 -18.92
C GLN A 6 -21.41 -1.30 -19.31
N VAL A 7 -21.16 -1.47 -20.62
CA VAL A 7 -19.80 -1.49 -21.17
C VAL A 7 -19.24 -0.08 -21.16
N TYR A 8 -18.22 0.14 -20.35
CA TYR A 8 -17.48 1.39 -20.23
C TYR A 8 -16.08 1.08 -19.70
N SER A 9 -15.08 1.83 -20.13
CA SER A 9 -13.69 1.62 -19.71
C SER A 9 -12.96 2.94 -19.54
N LEU A 10 -12.16 3.04 -18.48
CA LEU A 10 -11.16 4.09 -18.28
C LEU A 10 -9.78 3.69 -18.84
N LEU A 11 -9.60 2.41 -19.19
CA LEU A 11 -8.36 1.81 -19.67
C LEU A 11 -8.23 1.93 -21.18
N THR A 12 -7.27 2.73 -21.63
CA THR A 12 -6.87 2.80 -23.03
C THR A 12 -6.01 1.60 -23.42
N ALA A 13 -5.76 1.42 -24.73
CA ALA A 13 -4.84 0.37 -25.20
C ALA A 13 -3.42 0.55 -24.62
N PHE A 14 -2.96 1.80 -24.52
CA PHE A 14 -1.66 2.12 -23.94
C PHE A 14 -1.58 1.77 -22.45
N ASP A 15 -2.64 2.04 -21.67
CA ASP A 15 -2.69 1.65 -20.26
C ASP A 15 -2.54 0.13 -20.09
N ILE A 16 -3.13 -0.65 -20.99
CA ILE A 16 -3.04 -2.11 -20.97
C ILE A 16 -1.65 -2.61 -21.33
N ASP A 17 -1.01 -2.01 -22.32
CA ASP A 17 0.37 -2.38 -22.69
C ASP A 17 1.34 -2.08 -21.54
N LEU A 18 1.16 -0.94 -20.85
CA LEU A 18 1.90 -0.62 -19.63
C LEU A 18 1.57 -1.59 -18.49
N PHE A 19 0.31 -1.95 -18.29
CA PHE A 19 -0.11 -2.88 -17.23
C PHE A 19 0.55 -4.26 -17.41
N LYS A 20 0.44 -4.85 -18.60
CA LYS A 20 1.03 -6.17 -18.91
C LYS A 20 2.55 -6.19 -18.86
N SER A 21 3.20 -5.07 -19.17
CA SER A 21 4.66 -4.92 -19.07
C SER A 21 5.13 -4.59 -17.65
N GLY A 22 4.21 -4.35 -16.71
CA GLY A 22 4.54 -4.02 -15.32
C GLY A 22 5.00 -2.57 -15.13
N LYS A 23 4.67 -1.68 -16.07
CA LYS A 23 5.15 -0.29 -16.15
C LYS A 23 4.05 0.77 -15.96
N HIS A 24 2.82 0.36 -15.63
CA HIS A 24 1.76 1.30 -15.30
C HIS A 24 1.82 1.66 -13.80
N PHE A 25 2.41 2.80 -13.44
CA PHE A 25 2.60 3.17 -12.03
C PHE A 25 1.50 4.10 -11.46
N ARG A 26 0.45 4.39 -12.24
CA ARG A 26 -0.76 5.09 -11.78
C ARG A 26 -2.01 4.23 -11.94
N LEU A 27 -1.91 2.93 -11.62
CA LEU A 27 -3.03 1.99 -11.77
C LEU A 27 -4.23 2.39 -10.91
N PHE A 28 -4.03 3.09 -9.79
CA PHE A 28 -5.10 3.64 -8.94
C PHE A 28 -6.01 4.67 -9.64
N GLU A 29 -5.65 5.17 -10.81
CA GLU A 29 -6.52 6.03 -11.64
C GLU A 29 -7.50 5.22 -12.50
N LYS A 30 -7.23 3.92 -12.67
CA LYS A 30 -7.91 3.05 -13.64
C LYS A 30 -8.56 1.85 -12.98
N LEU A 31 -7.85 1.15 -12.11
CA LEU A 31 -8.37 0.03 -11.33
C LEU A 31 -9.06 0.52 -10.06
N GLY A 32 -9.94 -0.30 -9.51
CA GLY A 32 -10.77 0.04 -8.36
C GLY A 32 -12.15 0.57 -8.75
N SER A 33 -12.76 1.34 -7.85
CA SER A 33 -14.05 2.01 -8.06
C SER A 33 -13.87 3.51 -8.33
N HIS A 34 -14.48 4.02 -9.40
CA HIS A 34 -14.43 5.43 -9.80
C HIS A 34 -15.82 5.97 -10.10
N ALA A 35 -16.24 7.02 -9.39
CA ALA A 35 -17.47 7.72 -9.71
C ALA A 35 -17.32 8.47 -11.04
N VAL A 36 -18.19 8.19 -12.00
CA VAL A 36 -18.15 8.75 -13.35
C VAL A 36 -19.56 9.07 -13.86
N THR A 37 -19.65 9.89 -14.90
CA THR A 37 -20.90 10.11 -15.64
C THR A 37 -20.77 9.46 -17.01
N HIS A 38 -21.60 8.44 -17.28
CA HIS A 38 -21.62 7.72 -18.54
C HIS A 38 -23.02 7.84 -19.17
N ASN A 39 -23.09 8.25 -20.45
CA ASN A 39 -24.35 8.52 -21.16
C ASN A 39 -25.33 9.42 -20.40
N GLY A 40 -24.81 10.43 -19.69
CA GLY A 40 -25.61 11.37 -18.90
C GLY A 40 -26.11 10.83 -17.55
N ILE A 41 -25.74 9.60 -17.17
CA ILE A 41 -26.13 8.97 -15.90
C ILE A 41 -24.90 8.89 -14.99
N LYS A 42 -25.07 9.33 -13.73
CA LYS A 42 -24.05 9.14 -12.69
C LYS A 42 -24.06 7.70 -12.20
N GLY A 43 -22.88 7.16 -11.97
CA GLY A 43 -22.70 5.82 -11.42
C GLY A 43 -21.23 5.58 -11.12
N THR A 44 -20.87 4.30 -10.94
CA THR A 44 -19.51 3.92 -10.61
C THR A 44 -18.97 2.93 -11.63
N TYR A 45 -17.79 3.22 -12.15
CA TYR A 45 -16.98 2.29 -12.92
C TYR A 45 -16.17 1.43 -11.95
N PHE A 46 -16.20 0.12 -12.16
CA PHE A 46 -15.44 -0.86 -11.39
C PHE A 46 -14.46 -1.58 -12.33
N ALA A 47 -13.23 -1.78 -11.88
CA ALA A 47 -12.25 -2.60 -12.59
C ALA A 47 -11.33 -3.37 -11.64
N VAL A 48 -11.17 -4.67 -11.89
CA VAL A 48 -10.36 -5.57 -11.05
C VAL A 48 -9.59 -6.58 -11.91
N TRP A 49 -8.37 -6.89 -11.49
CA TRP A 49 -7.54 -7.90 -12.14
C TRP A 49 -7.78 -9.28 -11.52
N ALA A 50 -8.27 -10.23 -12.35
CA ALA A 50 -8.59 -11.59 -11.94
C ALA A 50 -8.51 -12.54 -13.16
N PRO A 51 -7.30 -12.80 -13.69
CA PRO A 51 -7.10 -13.50 -14.96
C PRO A 51 -7.59 -14.96 -14.95
N SER A 52 -7.57 -15.65 -13.81
CA SER A 52 -8.05 -17.04 -13.70
C SER A 52 -9.55 -17.14 -13.44
N ALA A 53 -10.26 -16.01 -13.30
CA ALA A 53 -11.70 -16.00 -13.09
C ALA A 53 -12.48 -16.51 -14.31
N LYS A 54 -13.53 -17.27 -14.03
CA LYS A 54 -14.62 -17.64 -14.94
C LYS A 54 -15.67 -16.54 -15.02
N SER A 55 -15.97 -15.90 -13.88
CA SER A 55 -16.83 -14.74 -13.79
C SER A 55 -16.46 -13.88 -12.59
N VAL A 56 -16.70 -12.57 -12.73
CA VAL A 56 -16.57 -11.59 -11.65
C VAL A 56 -17.86 -10.79 -11.58
N SER A 57 -18.43 -10.63 -10.38
CA SER A 57 -19.58 -9.77 -10.13
C SER A 57 -19.31 -8.79 -9.01
N VAL A 58 -19.86 -7.59 -9.12
CA VAL A 58 -19.89 -6.65 -8.00
C VAL A 58 -21.08 -6.97 -7.11
N ILE A 59 -20.84 -7.20 -5.83
CA ILE A 59 -21.89 -7.39 -4.81
C ILE A 59 -21.80 -6.26 -3.81
N GLY A 60 -22.94 -5.80 -3.30
CA GLY A 60 -22.96 -4.66 -2.39
C GLY A 60 -24.34 -4.37 -1.82
N ASN A 61 -24.43 -3.32 -1.00
CA ASN A 61 -25.69 -2.86 -0.43
C ASN A 61 -26.76 -2.58 -1.50
N PHE A 62 -26.38 -1.97 -2.64
CA PHE A 62 -27.25 -1.60 -3.75
C PHE A 62 -27.87 -2.79 -4.51
N ASN A 63 -27.39 -4.01 -4.27
CA ASN A 63 -27.93 -5.24 -4.85
C ASN A 63 -28.20 -6.33 -3.81
N PHE A 64 -28.29 -5.94 -2.53
CA PHE A 64 -28.53 -6.84 -1.39
C PHE A 64 -27.50 -7.99 -1.31
N TRP A 65 -26.27 -7.74 -1.73
CA TRP A 65 -25.17 -8.71 -1.76
C TRP A 65 -25.45 -9.93 -2.65
N VAL A 66 -26.33 -9.81 -3.65
CA VAL A 66 -26.73 -10.93 -4.51
C VAL A 66 -25.73 -11.14 -5.65
N GLU A 67 -25.08 -12.31 -5.65
CA GLU A 67 -24.18 -12.77 -6.71
C GLU A 67 -24.87 -12.77 -8.10
N GLY A 68 -24.13 -12.37 -9.13
CA GLY A 68 -24.55 -12.48 -10.53
C GLY A 68 -25.51 -11.39 -11.03
N GLN A 69 -26.03 -10.50 -10.17
CA GLN A 69 -26.88 -9.38 -10.63
C GLN A 69 -26.09 -8.30 -11.38
N HIS A 70 -24.82 -8.10 -11.01
CA HIS A 70 -23.93 -7.11 -11.63
C HIS A 70 -22.64 -7.78 -12.12
N PRO A 71 -22.72 -8.63 -13.18
CA PRO A 71 -21.55 -9.28 -13.75
C PRO A 71 -20.68 -8.26 -14.51
N LEU A 72 -19.38 -8.24 -14.23
CA LEU A 72 -18.41 -7.45 -14.96
C LEU A 72 -18.06 -8.12 -16.29
N ASN A 73 -17.56 -7.33 -17.23
CA ASN A 73 -17.12 -7.79 -18.54
C ASN A 73 -15.61 -8.05 -18.51
N VAL A 74 -15.18 -9.23 -18.94
CA VAL A 74 -13.76 -9.49 -19.18
C VAL A 74 -13.28 -8.68 -20.37
N ARG A 75 -12.11 -8.06 -20.26
CA ARG A 75 -11.47 -7.38 -21.38
C ARG A 75 -10.98 -8.39 -22.43
N TRP A 76 -11.19 -8.05 -23.71
CA TRP A 76 -10.82 -8.89 -24.85
C TRP A 76 -9.31 -8.96 -25.12
N ASP A 77 -8.54 -8.07 -24.49
CA ASP A 77 -7.12 -7.87 -24.76
C ASP A 77 -6.20 -8.84 -24.01
N SER A 78 -6.72 -9.85 -23.32
CA SER A 78 -5.92 -10.82 -22.53
C SER A 78 -5.15 -10.21 -21.35
N SER A 79 -5.54 -9.01 -20.87
CA SER A 79 -5.02 -8.46 -19.61
C SER A 79 -5.50 -9.22 -18.36
N GLY A 80 -6.63 -9.94 -18.46
CA GLY A 80 -7.27 -10.57 -17.30
C GLY A 80 -8.01 -9.59 -16.39
N ILE A 81 -8.23 -8.35 -16.85
CA ILE A 81 -9.02 -7.34 -16.14
C ILE A 81 -10.51 -7.54 -16.47
N TRP A 82 -11.33 -7.37 -15.44
CA TRP A 82 -12.78 -7.36 -15.49
C TRP A 82 -13.29 -5.96 -15.17
N GLU A 83 -14.21 -5.42 -15.97
CA GLU A 83 -14.67 -4.04 -15.80
C GLU A 83 -16.14 -3.81 -16.19
N GLY A 84 -16.68 -2.69 -15.73
CA GLY A 84 -18.02 -2.24 -16.11
C GLY A 84 -18.50 -1.03 -15.32
N PHE A 85 -19.49 -0.33 -15.86
CA PHE A 85 -20.15 0.79 -15.21
C PHE A 85 -21.50 0.36 -14.64
N ILE A 86 -21.76 0.67 -13.37
CA ILE A 86 -23.03 0.42 -12.71
C ILE A 86 -23.73 1.76 -12.46
N PRO A 87 -24.88 2.03 -13.13
CA PRO A 87 -25.67 3.23 -12.90
C PRO A 87 -26.14 3.37 -11.44
N ALA A 88 -26.22 4.61 -10.95
CA ALA A 88 -26.76 4.97 -9.65
C ALA A 88 -26.04 4.41 -8.41
N VAL A 89 -24.94 3.66 -8.57
CA VAL A 89 -24.00 3.35 -7.48
C VAL A 89 -23.06 4.53 -7.30
N GLY A 90 -22.89 5.02 -6.07
CA GLY A 90 -22.16 6.25 -5.80
C GLY A 90 -21.43 6.28 -4.48
N HIS A 91 -20.95 7.46 -4.11
CA HIS A 91 -20.19 7.69 -2.88
C HIS A 91 -20.90 7.09 -1.65
N GLY A 92 -20.17 6.30 -0.86
CA GLY A 92 -20.64 5.65 0.36
C GLY A 92 -21.24 4.25 0.16
N ASP A 93 -21.48 3.82 -1.09
CA ASP A 93 -21.96 2.46 -1.33
C ASP A 93 -20.89 1.41 -0.99
N LEU A 94 -21.33 0.38 -0.28
CA LEU A 94 -20.49 -0.74 0.14
C LEU A 94 -20.45 -1.80 -0.96
N TYR A 95 -19.27 -2.31 -1.27
CA TYR A 95 -19.12 -3.35 -2.28
C TYR A 95 -17.94 -4.29 -2.03
N LYS A 96 -18.01 -5.44 -2.70
CA LYS A 96 -16.94 -6.44 -2.85
C LYS A 96 -17.02 -7.05 -4.24
N TYR A 97 -15.95 -7.76 -4.63
CA TYR A 97 -15.96 -8.63 -5.79
C TYR A 97 -16.28 -10.06 -5.39
N LYS A 98 -17.29 -10.65 -6.05
CA LYS A 98 -17.53 -12.09 -6.03
C LYS A 98 -16.85 -12.69 -7.26
N ILE A 99 -15.87 -13.55 -7.03
CA ILE A 99 -15.05 -14.14 -8.09
C ILE A 99 -15.29 -15.64 -8.12
N HIS A 100 -15.69 -16.17 -9.27
CA HIS A 100 -15.78 -17.61 -9.52
C HIS A 100 -14.60 -17.98 -10.42
N SER A 101 -13.69 -18.81 -9.93
CA SER A 101 -12.49 -19.26 -10.65
C SER A 101 -12.79 -20.33 -11.69
N ASN A 102 -11.96 -20.41 -12.74
CA ASN A 102 -11.87 -21.59 -13.60
C ASN A 102 -11.12 -22.76 -12.92
N ILE A 103 -10.44 -22.49 -11.80
CA ILE A 103 -9.66 -23.49 -11.06
C ILE A 103 -10.55 -24.08 -9.96
N ASN A 104 -10.82 -25.38 -10.04
CA ASN A 104 -11.57 -26.16 -9.06
C ASN A 104 -12.94 -25.56 -8.67
N ASP A 105 -13.54 -24.73 -9.53
CA ASP A 105 -14.78 -23.97 -9.27
C ASP A 105 -14.75 -23.16 -7.95
N VAL A 106 -13.57 -22.74 -7.50
CA VAL A 106 -13.41 -21.96 -6.27
C VAL A 106 -14.18 -20.65 -6.39
N LYS A 107 -14.91 -20.28 -5.32
CA LYS A 107 -15.57 -18.98 -5.20
C LYS A 107 -14.96 -18.18 -4.06
N THR A 108 -14.50 -16.98 -4.36
CA THR A 108 -13.98 -16.03 -3.38
C THR A 108 -14.85 -14.78 -3.30
N GLU A 109 -14.83 -14.14 -2.14
CA GLU A 109 -15.43 -12.83 -1.91
C GLU A 109 -14.33 -11.90 -1.41
N LYS A 110 -14.03 -10.86 -2.19
CA LYS A 110 -12.81 -10.07 -2.05
C LYS A 110 -13.12 -8.60 -1.88
N ALA A 111 -12.42 -7.96 -0.94
CA ALA A 111 -12.29 -6.51 -0.93
C ALA A 111 -11.56 -6.06 -2.21
N ASP A 112 -11.79 -4.82 -2.64
CA ASP A 112 -11.10 -4.25 -3.78
C ASP A 112 -9.62 -3.99 -3.44
N PRO A 113 -8.66 -4.58 -4.18
CA PRO A 113 -7.23 -4.30 -3.99
C PRO A 113 -6.87 -2.81 -4.11
N TYR A 114 -7.65 -2.05 -4.87
CA TYR A 114 -7.53 -0.62 -5.14
C TYR A 114 -8.61 0.21 -4.42
N ALA A 115 -9.21 -0.32 -3.35
CA ALA A 115 -10.15 0.42 -2.52
C ALA A 115 -9.51 1.72 -2.02
N ARG A 116 -10.26 2.84 -2.14
CA ARG A 116 -9.85 4.15 -1.60
C ARG A 116 -10.35 4.40 -0.18
N PHE A 117 -11.36 3.64 0.23
CA PHE A 117 -11.89 3.62 1.58
C PHE A 117 -12.50 2.25 1.87
N CYS A 118 -12.48 1.86 3.15
CA CYS A 118 -12.93 0.56 3.63
C CYS A 118 -13.89 0.74 4.80
N GLU A 119 -14.72 -0.26 5.06
CA GLU A 119 -15.45 -0.32 6.32
C GLU A 119 -14.49 -0.45 7.52
N ILE A 120 -14.94 0.02 8.69
CA ILE A 120 -14.20 -0.15 9.93
C ILE A 120 -14.12 -1.64 10.28
N PRO A 121 -12.92 -2.21 10.51
CA PRO A 121 -12.77 -3.60 10.93
C PRO A 121 -13.60 -3.91 12.19
N SER A 122 -14.21 -5.09 12.32
CA SER A 122 -14.00 -6.32 11.54
C SER A 122 -14.80 -6.44 10.24
N ASN A 123 -15.53 -5.40 9.82
CA ASN A 123 -16.16 -5.40 8.51
C ASN A 123 -15.10 -5.30 7.41
N THR A 124 -15.44 -5.75 6.20
CA THR A 124 -14.43 -6.02 5.14
C THR A 124 -14.84 -5.53 3.76
N ALA A 125 -15.98 -4.83 3.61
CA ALA A 125 -16.32 -4.26 2.33
C ALA A 125 -15.46 -3.04 2.01
N SER A 126 -15.20 -2.87 0.72
CA SER A 126 -14.71 -1.62 0.18
C SER A 126 -15.86 -0.63 0.06
N VAL A 127 -15.55 0.66 0.10
CA VAL A 127 -16.53 1.74 -0.04
C VAL A 127 -16.22 2.50 -1.32
N VAL A 128 -17.24 2.72 -2.15
CA VAL A 128 -17.11 3.64 -3.28
C VAL A 128 -16.87 5.03 -2.71
N TRP A 129 -15.68 5.58 -2.96
CA TRP A 129 -15.26 6.85 -2.38
C TRP A 129 -14.87 7.85 -3.45
N ASP A 130 -15.68 8.90 -3.56
CA ASP A 130 -15.44 10.07 -4.41
C ASP A 130 -15.41 11.32 -3.52
N GLY A 131 -14.37 11.41 -2.71
CA GLY A 131 -14.10 12.55 -1.85
C GLY A 131 -12.99 13.42 -2.43
N ASN A 132 -13.03 14.71 -2.12
CA ASN A 132 -12.03 15.66 -2.57
C ASN A 132 -11.54 16.51 -1.40
N HIS A 133 -10.23 16.75 -1.36
CA HIS A 133 -9.57 17.58 -0.36
C HIS A 133 -8.89 18.76 -1.05
N LYS A 134 -9.09 19.97 -0.51
CA LYS A 134 -8.43 21.18 -1.02
C LYS A 134 -7.19 21.48 -0.19
N TRP A 135 -6.04 21.03 -0.70
CA TRP A 135 -4.74 21.26 -0.08
C TRP A 135 -4.41 22.74 0.11
N GLN A 136 -3.75 23.06 1.22
CA GLN A 136 -3.25 24.40 1.55
C GLN A 136 -1.73 24.39 1.79
N ASP A 137 -1.05 23.31 1.43
CA ASP A 137 0.38 23.07 1.62
C ASP A 137 1.25 23.49 0.42
N LYS A 138 0.71 24.29 -0.50
CA LYS A 138 1.43 24.72 -1.71
C LYS A 138 2.80 25.35 -1.39
N ASP A 139 2.87 26.11 -0.31
CA ASP A 139 4.12 26.72 0.15
C ASP A 139 5.11 25.62 0.56
N TRP A 140 4.72 24.67 1.43
CA TRP A 140 5.53 23.50 1.78
C TRP A 140 6.05 22.77 0.55
N MET A 141 5.16 22.40 -0.37
CA MET A 141 5.53 21.66 -1.59
C MET A 141 6.53 22.43 -2.46
N SER A 142 6.52 23.77 -2.43
CA SER A 142 7.47 24.59 -3.19
C SER A 142 8.90 24.59 -2.62
N TYR A 143 9.06 24.36 -1.30
CA TYR A 143 10.36 24.36 -0.62
C TYR A 143 10.69 23.04 0.08
N ARG A 144 9.86 22.00 -0.05
CA ARG A 144 10.02 20.69 0.59
C ARG A 144 11.43 20.13 0.44
N LYS A 145 12.00 20.24 -0.76
CA LYS A 145 13.40 19.84 -1.05
C LYS A 145 14.44 20.46 -0.10
N ASN A 146 14.21 21.69 0.38
CA ASN A 146 15.09 22.39 1.31
C ASN A 146 14.95 21.91 2.76
N LYS A 147 13.93 21.09 3.06
CA LYS A 147 13.64 20.52 4.38
C LYS A 147 13.91 19.01 4.42
N ASN A 148 13.63 18.31 3.32
CA ASN A 148 13.66 16.85 3.23
C ASN A 148 14.88 16.30 2.46
N GLY A 149 15.82 17.16 2.04
CA GLY A 149 17.05 16.74 1.38
C GLY A 149 18.01 15.98 2.31
N LEU A 150 18.86 15.12 1.73
CA LEU A 150 19.84 14.31 2.49
C LEU A 150 20.86 15.14 3.29
N ASP A 151 21.07 16.40 2.93
CA ASP A 151 21.99 17.34 3.58
C ASP A 151 21.28 18.29 4.57
N LYS A 152 20.00 18.02 4.89
CA LYS A 152 19.16 18.84 5.77
C LYS A 152 19.01 18.21 7.15
N PRO A 153 18.62 18.99 8.18
CA PRO A 153 18.32 18.44 9.50
C PRO A 153 17.20 17.38 9.41
N TYR A 154 17.47 16.20 9.95
CA TYR A 154 16.54 15.08 9.98
C TYR A 154 16.42 14.56 11.41
N SER A 155 15.36 14.99 12.09
CA SER A 155 14.95 14.53 13.42
C SER A 155 13.49 14.09 13.35
N VAL A 156 13.27 12.79 13.56
CA VAL A 156 12.01 12.10 13.28
C VAL A 156 11.36 11.66 14.58
N TYR A 157 10.06 11.92 14.71
CA TYR A 157 9.22 11.37 15.76
C TYR A 157 8.35 10.24 15.21
N GLU A 158 8.75 8.99 15.50
CA GLU A 158 8.00 7.80 15.12
C GLU A 158 6.78 7.62 16.04
N LEU A 159 5.61 7.30 15.47
CA LEU A 159 4.42 7.00 16.26
C LEU A 159 3.44 6.04 15.59
N HIS A 160 2.69 5.33 16.44
CA HIS A 160 1.49 4.59 16.07
C HIS A 160 0.23 5.43 16.37
N LEU A 161 -0.53 5.77 15.34
CA LEU A 161 -1.74 6.62 15.45
C LEU A 161 -2.75 6.06 16.45
N GLY A 162 -2.92 4.74 16.49
CA GLY A 162 -3.91 4.08 17.35
C GLY A 162 -3.58 4.10 18.84
N SER A 163 -2.33 4.39 19.22
CA SER A 163 -1.89 4.32 20.63
C SER A 163 -1.20 5.57 21.15
N TRP A 164 -0.93 6.57 20.30
CA TRP A 164 -0.25 7.80 20.72
C TRP A 164 -1.03 8.57 21.79
N LYS A 165 -2.33 8.77 21.57
CA LYS A 165 -3.22 9.44 22.53
C LYS A 165 -4.64 8.90 22.40
N LYS A 166 -5.35 8.80 23.53
CA LYS A 166 -6.77 8.40 23.58
C LYS A 166 -7.64 9.56 23.99
N ASN A 167 -8.83 9.64 23.38
CA ASN A 167 -9.93 10.41 23.93
C ASN A 167 -10.49 9.65 25.15
N LEU A 168 -10.25 10.17 26.35
CA LEU A 168 -10.62 9.49 27.60
C LEU A 168 -12.13 9.46 27.87
N GLN A 169 -12.90 10.38 27.29
CA GLN A 169 -14.36 10.41 27.46
C GLN A 169 -15.02 9.32 26.63
N GLU A 170 -14.51 9.09 25.42
CA GLU A 170 -15.07 8.11 24.46
C GLU A 170 -14.31 6.78 24.47
N ASN A 171 -13.21 6.68 25.24
CA ASN A 171 -12.33 5.51 25.33
C ASN A 171 -11.88 4.97 23.96
N ARG A 172 -11.57 5.87 23.02
CA ARG A 172 -11.08 5.54 21.68
C ARG A 172 -9.78 6.27 21.37
N SER A 173 -9.07 5.81 20.36
CA SER A 173 -7.95 6.57 19.77
C SER A 173 -8.45 7.88 19.16
N LEU A 174 -7.55 8.85 19.02
CA LEU A 174 -7.87 10.09 18.33
C LEU A 174 -8.17 9.85 16.86
N THR A 175 -9.09 10.64 16.31
CA THR A 175 -9.33 10.75 14.88
C THR A 175 -8.20 11.52 14.21
N TYR A 176 -8.06 11.41 12.88
CA TYR A 176 -7.10 12.21 12.11
C TYR A 176 -7.28 13.73 12.34
N ARG A 177 -8.53 14.19 12.53
CA ARG A 177 -8.83 15.60 12.83
C ARG A 177 -8.34 16.05 14.21
N GLU A 178 -8.53 15.21 15.23
CA GLU A 178 -8.03 15.50 16.57
C GLU A 178 -6.49 15.44 16.61
N LEU A 179 -5.88 14.48 15.91
CA LEU A 179 -4.42 14.40 15.73
C LEU A 179 -3.88 15.66 15.04
N ALA A 180 -4.58 16.20 14.05
CA ALA A 180 -4.16 17.41 13.34
C ALA A 180 -4.07 18.65 14.24
N VAL A 181 -4.68 18.61 15.42
CA VAL A 181 -4.53 19.63 16.47
C VAL A 181 -3.45 19.20 17.46
N ASP A 182 -3.66 18.06 18.12
CA ASP A 182 -2.86 17.66 19.27
C ASP A 182 -1.43 17.26 18.89
N LEU A 183 -1.27 16.46 17.83
CA LEU A 183 0.03 15.99 17.38
C LEU A 183 0.84 17.14 16.81
N VAL A 184 0.23 17.97 15.94
CA VAL A 184 0.92 19.11 15.32
C VAL A 184 1.46 20.06 16.38
N GLN A 185 0.64 20.39 17.39
CA GLN A 185 1.09 21.23 18.50
C GLN A 185 2.27 20.59 19.25
N TYR A 186 2.17 19.31 19.58
CA TYR A 186 3.23 18.58 20.31
C TYR A 186 4.56 18.54 19.54
N ILE A 187 4.51 18.27 18.23
CA ILE A 187 5.71 18.20 17.39
C ILE A 187 6.39 19.57 17.28
N LYS A 188 5.61 20.65 17.15
CA LYS A 188 6.15 22.01 17.15
C LYS A 188 6.83 22.38 18.46
N GLU A 189 6.24 22.00 19.59
CA GLU A 189 6.81 22.26 20.92
C GLU A 189 8.12 21.50 21.16
N THR A 190 8.22 20.29 20.63
CA THR A 190 9.39 19.41 20.80
C THR A 190 10.48 19.65 19.75
N GLY A 191 10.16 20.24 18.60
CA GLY A 191 11.11 20.66 17.57
C GLY A 191 11.58 19.55 16.64
N PHE A 192 10.84 18.45 16.52
CA PHE A 192 11.11 17.46 15.46
C PHE A 192 10.81 18.05 14.08
N THR A 193 11.56 17.58 13.08
CA THR A 193 11.42 18.03 11.68
C THR A 193 10.43 17.20 10.89
N HIS A 194 10.23 15.94 11.29
CA HIS A 194 9.38 14.98 10.60
C HIS A 194 8.63 14.14 11.63
N VAL A 195 7.47 13.64 11.23
CA VAL A 195 6.80 12.50 11.87
C VAL A 195 6.96 11.27 10.97
N GLU A 196 7.15 10.11 11.58
CA GLU A 196 7.07 8.82 10.89
C GLU A 196 5.89 8.04 11.44
N PHE A 197 4.88 7.82 10.60
CA PHE A 197 3.75 7.01 10.96
C PHE A 197 4.06 5.54 10.67
N MET A 198 3.90 4.70 11.69
CA MET A 198 3.67 3.26 11.48
C MET A 198 2.52 3.06 10.47
N PRO A 199 2.41 1.90 9.80
CA PRO A 199 1.59 1.79 8.60
C PRO A 199 0.14 2.27 8.79
N VAL A 200 -0.23 3.28 8.01
CA VAL A 200 -1.57 3.91 8.05
C VAL A 200 -2.56 3.23 7.12
N MET A 201 -2.10 2.34 6.24
CA MET A 201 -2.94 1.60 5.30
C MET A 201 -3.91 0.67 6.04
N GLU A 202 -5.04 0.33 5.41
CA GLU A 202 -6.07 -0.47 6.05
C GLU A 202 -5.58 -1.89 6.37
N HIS A 203 -5.82 -2.31 7.61
CA HIS A 203 -5.38 -3.59 8.16
C HIS A 203 -6.44 -4.16 9.13
N PRO A 204 -6.68 -5.47 9.14
CA PRO A 204 -7.78 -6.07 9.90
C PRO A 204 -7.46 -6.20 11.39
N TYR A 205 -6.19 -6.33 11.77
CA TYR A 205 -5.77 -6.74 13.10
C TYR A 205 -4.87 -5.68 13.77
N GLU A 206 -5.38 -5.00 14.80
CA GLU A 206 -4.66 -3.91 15.48
C GLU A 206 -3.30 -4.32 16.09
N PRO A 207 -3.14 -5.50 16.70
CA PRO A 207 -1.85 -5.92 17.24
C PRO A 207 -0.77 -6.20 16.18
N SER A 208 -1.11 -6.18 14.88
CA SER A 208 -0.10 -6.14 13.81
C SER A 208 0.60 -4.78 13.70
N TRP A 209 0.09 -3.76 14.39
CA TRP A 209 0.52 -2.35 14.32
C TRP A 209 0.49 -1.75 12.91
N GLY A 210 -0.26 -2.38 12.01
CA GLY A 210 -0.35 -1.99 10.60
C GLY A 210 0.54 -2.80 9.65
N TYR A 211 1.41 -3.69 10.11
CA TYR A 211 2.30 -4.44 9.19
C TYR A 211 1.63 -5.62 8.47
N GLN A 212 0.35 -5.91 8.73
CA GLN A 212 -0.43 -6.93 8.01
C GLN A 212 -1.60 -6.28 7.26
N LEU A 213 -1.30 -5.75 6.07
CA LEU A 213 -2.23 -4.95 5.27
C LEU A 213 -3.24 -5.78 4.49
N THR A 214 -4.46 -5.27 4.37
CA THR A 214 -5.47 -5.79 3.43
C THR A 214 -6.03 -4.74 2.48
N GLY A 215 -5.93 -3.44 2.81
CA GLY A 215 -6.30 -2.34 1.93
C GLY A 215 -5.14 -1.39 1.68
N TYR A 216 -4.43 -1.60 0.57
CA TYR A 216 -3.18 -0.89 0.25
C TYR A 216 -3.39 0.58 -0.13
N PHE A 217 -4.52 0.91 -0.78
CA PHE A 217 -4.83 2.23 -1.33
C PHE A 217 -5.82 3.04 -0.47
N ALA A 218 -6.03 2.64 0.79
CA ALA A 218 -6.92 3.31 1.72
C ALA A 218 -6.21 3.54 3.06
N PRO A 219 -6.26 4.76 3.64
CA PRO A 219 -5.90 4.95 5.03
C PRO A 219 -6.92 4.24 5.91
N SER A 220 -6.48 3.73 7.06
CA SER A 220 -7.36 2.96 7.94
C SER A 220 -8.54 3.82 8.40
N SER A 221 -9.73 3.26 8.20
CA SER A 221 -11.02 3.88 8.53
C SER A 221 -11.24 4.08 10.03
N ARG A 222 -10.41 3.46 10.88
CA ARG A 222 -10.43 3.60 12.35
C ARG A 222 -10.36 5.04 12.83
N PHE A 223 -9.66 5.91 12.10
CA PHE A 223 -9.38 7.28 12.54
C PHE A 223 -10.15 8.34 11.75
N GLY A 224 -10.94 7.95 10.74
CA GLY A 224 -11.73 8.88 9.93
C GLY A 224 -11.66 8.58 8.43
N SER A 225 -12.06 9.58 7.64
CA SER A 225 -12.09 9.48 6.17
C SER A 225 -10.71 9.73 5.54
N PRO A 226 -10.52 9.35 4.27
CA PRO A 226 -9.35 9.74 3.48
C PRO A 226 -9.06 11.25 3.51
N GLU A 227 -10.08 12.09 3.45
CA GLU A 227 -9.95 13.55 3.50
C GLU A 227 -9.51 14.06 4.87
N ASP A 228 -9.83 13.33 5.94
CA ASP A 228 -9.36 13.64 7.29
C ASP A 228 -7.88 13.31 7.44
N PHE A 229 -7.40 12.21 6.83
CA PHE A 229 -5.98 11.92 6.79
C PHE A 229 -5.20 12.94 5.94
N LYS A 230 -5.73 13.32 4.77
CA LYS A 230 -5.17 14.43 3.96
C LYS A 230 -5.09 15.73 4.77
N TYR A 231 -6.12 16.02 5.56
CA TYR A 231 -6.10 17.18 6.45
C TYR A 231 -5.02 17.11 7.52
N LEU A 232 -4.77 15.96 8.13
CA LEU A 232 -3.65 15.79 9.07
C LEU A 232 -2.32 16.11 8.40
N VAL A 233 -2.07 15.57 7.20
CA VAL A 233 -0.85 15.85 6.42
C VAL A 233 -0.75 17.34 6.07
N ASP A 234 -1.84 17.94 5.57
CA ASP A 234 -1.92 19.37 5.25
C ASP A 234 -1.59 20.26 6.47
N GLN A 235 -2.07 19.89 7.67
CA GLN A 235 -1.74 20.61 8.90
C GLN A 235 -0.29 20.42 9.33
N LEU A 236 0.32 19.25 9.13
CA LEU A 236 1.75 19.05 9.39
C LEU A 236 2.61 19.90 8.45
N HIS A 237 2.31 19.89 7.15
CA HIS A 237 3.01 20.67 6.14
C HIS A 237 2.92 22.19 6.37
N GLN A 238 1.73 22.70 6.71
CA GLN A 238 1.54 24.12 7.08
C GLN A 238 2.36 24.54 8.30
N ASN A 239 2.89 23.59 9.06
CA ASN A 239 3.72 23.81 10.24
C ASN A 239 5.17 23.36 10.04
N ASP A 240 5.65 23.27 8.78
CA ASP A 240 7.03 22.91 8.43
C ASP A 240 7.45 21.50 8.90
N ILE A 241 6.50 20.58 9.08
CA ILE A 241 6.76 19.20 9.53
C ILE A 241 6.54 18.25 8.36
N GLY A 242 7.57 17.49 7.99
CA GLY A 242 7.43 16.47 6.96
C GLY A 242 6.81 15.16 7.47
N VAL A 243 6.23 14.39 6.56
CA VAL A 243 5.51 13.15 6.86
C VAL A 243 6.15 11.96 6.16
N ILE A 244 6.57 10.97 6.94
CA ILE A 244 7.09 9.70 6.47
C ILE A 244 6.05 8.62 6.80
N LEU A 245 5.83 7.70 5.86
CA LEU A 245 5.02 6.51 6.10
C LEU A 245 5.88 5.26 6.09
N ASP A 246 5.65 4.39 7.07
CA ASP A 246 5.99 2.99 6.93
C ASP A 246 5.13 2.37 5.82
N TRP A 247 5.83 1.88 4.80
CA TRP A 247 5.27 1.25 3.62
C TRP A 247 5.68 -0.23 3.61
N VAL A 248 4.69 -1.11 3.42
CA VAL A 248 4.86 -2.57 3.65
C VAL A 248 4.70 -3.35 2.34
N PRO A 249 5.72 -3.38 1.47
CA PRO A 249 5.73 -4.18 0.25
C PRO A 249 6.23 -5.62 0.46
N SER A 250 6.65 -5.98 1.68
CA SER A 250 7.38 -7.23 1.96
C SER A 250 6.47 -8.46 2.00
N HIS A 251 5.25 -8.33 2.52
CA HIS A 251 4.30 -9.42 2.67
C HIS A 251 2.85 -8.93 2.87
N PHE A 252 1.91 -9.88 2.95
CA PHE A 252 0.50 -9.64 3.26
C PHE A 252 -0.13 -10.87 3.95
N PRO A 253 -1.18 -10.71 4.78
CA PRO A 253 -1.77 -11.82 5.52
C PRO A 253 -2.69 -12.70 4.63
N GLU A 254 -3.04 -13.88 5.14
CA GLU A 254 -3.90 -14.88 4.46
C GLU A 254 -5.41 -14.59 4.60
N ASP A 255 -5.78 -13.42 5.14
CA ASP A 255 -7.17 -13.02 5.30
C ASP A 255 -7.99 -13.22 4.02
N ALA A 256 -9.10 -13.97 4.14
CA ALA A 256 -9.89 -14.40 2.99
C ALA A 256 -10.42 -13.24 2.12
N HIS A 257 -10.68 -12.08 2.73
CA HIS A 257 -11.13 -10.88 2.03
C HIS A 257 -9.99 -10.13 1.31
N GLY A 258 -8.73 -10.35 1.70
CA GLY A 258 -7.54 -9.70 1.16
C GLY A 258 -6.98 -10.37 -0.10
N LEU A 259 -5.69 -10.18 -0.36
CA LEU A 259 -5.05 -10.54 -1.64
C LEU A 259 -4.78 -12.04 -1.82
N GLY A 260 -4.71 -12.83 -0.75
CA GLY A 260 -4.32 -14.25 -0.84
C GLY A 260 -5.32 -15.09 -1.62
N PHE A 261 -4.83 -15.94 -2.52
CA PHE A 261 -5.65 -16.82 -3.36
C PHE A 261 -6.76 -16.07 -4.10
N PHE A 262 -6.45 -14.87 -4.61
CA PHE A 262 -7.42 -13.84 -5.00
C PHE A 262 -8.53 -14.37 -5.93
N ASP A 263 -8.12 -14.93 -7.07
CA ASP A 263 -9.00 -15.42 -8.14
C ASP A 263 -9.05 -16.96 -8.22
N GLY A 264 -8.77 -17.63 -7.10
CA GLY A 264 -8.62 -19.09 -7.02
C GLY A 264 -7.26 -19.61 -7.49
N SER A 265 -6.29 -18.71 -7.71
CA SER A 265 -4.88 -19.03 -7.97
C SER A 265 -3.96 -18.23 -7.03
N CYS A 266 -2.68 -18.60 -6.98
CA CYS A 266 -1.63 -17.77 -6.39
C CYS A 266 -1.35 -16.57 -7.31
N LEU A 267 -2.19 -15.54 -7.17
CA LEU A 267 -2.21 -14.37 -8.07
C LEU A 267 -1.15 -13.34 -7.67
N TYR A 268 -1.26 -12.83 -6.44
CA TYR A 268 -0.36 -11.82 -5.87
C TYR A 268 0.84 -12.46 -5.19
N GLU A 269 0.64 -13.59 -4.51
CA GLU A 269 1.67 -14.38 -3.87
C GLU A 269 2.45 -15.27 -4.85
N HIS A 270 3.69 -15.60 -4.49
CA HIS A 270 4.45 -16.56 -5.28
C HIS A 270 3.88 -17.99 -5.11
N PRO A 271 3.66 -18.77 -6.19
CA PRO A 271 3.02 -20.09 -6.12
C PRO A 271 3.86 -21.17 -5.41
N ASP A 272 5.19 -21.03 -5.43
CA ASP A 272 6.09 -21.89 -4.62
C ASP A 272 6.12 -21.39 -3.16
N PRO A 273 5.65 -22.18 -2.18
CA PRO A 273 5.63 -21.80 -0.77
C PRO A 273 7.03 -21.51 -0.19
N LYS A 274 8.10 -22.09 -0.74
CA LYS A 274 9.48 -21.80 -0.30
C LYS A 274 9.89 -20.36 -0.59
N LYS A 275 9.20 -19.69 -1.51
CA LYS A 275 9.43 -18.28 -1.90
C LYS A 275 8.25 -17.38 -1.56
N GLY A 276 7.05 -17.97 -1.45
CA GLY A 276 5.77 -17.28 -1.30
C GLY A 276 5.24 -17.17 0.13
N TYR A 277 5.97 -17.65 1.15
CA TYR A 277 5.46 -17.67 2.53
C TYR A 277 6.53 -17.39 3.59
N HIS A 278 6.25 -16.46 4.50
CA HIS A 278 7.03 -16.28 5.73
C HIS A 278 6.50 -17.18 6.84
N GLN A 279 7.30 -18.18 7.24
CA GLN A 279 6.89 -19.19 8.23
C GLN A 279 6.64 -18.59 9.62
N ASP A 280 7.53 -17.72 10.09
CA ASP A 280 7.43 -17.12 11.43
C ASP A 280 6.31 -16.09 11.54
N TRP A 281 6.01 -15.38 10.45
CA TRP A 281 5.00 -14.32 10.41
C TRP A 281 3.63 -14.82 9.99
N LYS A 282 3.57 -16.04 9.42
CA LYS A 282 2.37 -16.66 8.86
C LYS A 282 1.70 -15.74 7.82
N SER A 283 2.50 -15.27 6.89
CA SER A 283 2.09 -14.32 5.86
C SER A 283 2.62 -14.70 4.47
N LEU A 284 1.92 -14.25 3.44
CA LEU A 284 2.23 -14.48 2.04
C LEU A 284 3.22 -13.43 1.52
N ILE A 285 4.12 -13.85 0.65
CA ILE A 285 5.14 -13.00 0.01
C ILE A 285 4.70 -12.71 -1.42
N PHE A 286 4.74 -11.43 -1.80
CA PHE A 286 4.44 -11.00 -3.16
C PHE A 286 5.33 -11.68 -4.20
N ASN A 287 4.74 -12.01 -5.35
CA ASN A 287 5.46 -12.48 -6.51
C ASN A 287 6.08 -11.29 -7.26
N TYR A 288 7.23 -10.82 -6.77
CA TYR A 288 7.95 -9.68 -7.35
C TYR A 288 8.39 -9.90 -8.81
N GLY A 289 8.41 -11.14 -9.30
CA GLY A 289 8.72 -11.46 -10.70
C GLY A 289 7.53 -11.25 -11.65
N ARG A 290 6.31 -11.08 -11.11
CA ARG A 290 5.09 -10.89 -11.89
C ARG A 290 4.82 -9.42 -12.17
N ASN A 291 4.79 -9.05 -13.44
CA ASN A 291 4.65 -7.66 -13.91
C ASN A 291 3.51 -6.89 -13.24
N GLU A 292 2.31 -7.46 -13.20
CA GLU A 292 1.13 -6.79 -12.65
C GLU A 292 1.24 -6.58 -11.13
N VAL A 293 1.89 -7.50 -10.41
CA VAL A 293 2.15 -7.41 -8.96
C VAL A 293 3.16 -6.32 -8.66
N ARG A 294 4.24 -6.24 -9.46
CA ARG A 294 5.22 -5.14 -9.37
C ARG A 294 4.55 -3.79 -9.60
N ALA A 295 3.73 -3.69 -10.64
CA ALA A 295 3.03 -2.46 -10.98
C ALA A 295 2.02 -2.07 -9.88
N PHE A 296 1.32 -3.04 -9.28
CA PHE A 296 0.46 -2.81 -8.10
C PHE A 296 1.23 -2.15 -6.96
N LEU A 297 2.38 -2.73 -6.58
CA LEU A 297 3.20 -2.22 -5.47
C LEU A 297 3.82 -0.85 -5.77
N ILE A 298 4.42 -0.65 -6.95
CA ILE A 298 5.00 0.67 -7.31
C ILE A 298 3.87 1.71 -7.43
N SER A 299 2.73 1.34 -8.00
CA SER A 299 1.57 2.22 -8.05
C SER A 299 1.06 2.59 -6.66
N ASN A 300 1.17 1.68 -5.68
CA ASN A 300 0.83 1.94 -4.30
C ASN A 300 1.76 2.97 -3.64
N ALA A 301 3.07 2.85 -3.85
CA ALA A 301 4.00 3.86 -3.35
C ALA A 301 3.71 5.25 -3.96
N ILE A 302 3.57 5.33 -5.29
CA ILE A 302 3.24 6.58 -5.98
C ILE A 302 1.91 7.14 -5.50
N PHE A 303 0.92 6.30 -5.21
CA PHE A 303 -0.37 6.74 -4.69
C PHE A 303 -0.22 7.54 -3.40
N TRP A 304 0.58 7.09 -2.44
CA TRP A 304 0.78 7.81 -1.18
C TRP A 304 1.53 9.13 -1.38
N LEU A 305 2.58 9.13 -2.19
CA LEU A 305 3.35 10.33 -2.50
C LEU A 305 2.52 11.38 -3.26
N GLU A 306 1.67 10.93 -4.19
CA GLU A 306 0.91 11.81 -5.09
C GLU A 306 -0.45 12.24 -4.50
N GLN A 307 -1.23 11.30 -3.96
CA GLN A 307 -2.61 11.58 -3.53
C GLN A 307 -2.69 12.09 -2.09
N TYR A 308 -1.66 11.84 -1.28
CA TYR A 308 -1.57 12.22 0.13
C TYR A 308 -0.36 13.11 0.44
N HIS A 309 0.41 13.53 -0.58
CA HIS A 309 1.56 14.42 -0.45
C HIS A 309 2.65 13.94 0.52
N ILE A 310 2.75 12.63 0.76
CA ILE A 310 3.73 12.07 1.68
C ILE A 310 5.16 12.42 1.23
N ASP A 311 6.04 12.71 2.19
CA ASP A 311 7.40 13.21 1.95
C ASP A 311 8.47 12.11 2.00
N GLY A 312 8.14 10.95 2.55
CA GLY A 312 9.02 9.79 2.49
C GLY A 312 8.32 8.47 2.77
N LEU A 313 8.96 7.39 2.30
CA LEU A 313 8.50 6.03 2.53
C LEU A 313 9.63 5.23 3.20
N ARG A 314 9.34 4.66 4.36
CA ARG A 314 10.24 3.73 5.05
C ARG A 314 9.77 2.29 4.81
N VAL A 315 10.68 1.44 4.36
CA VAL A 315 10.43 0.01 4.13
C VAL A 315 11.02 -0.78 5.30
N ASP A 316 10.13 -1.43 6.05
CA ASP A 316 10.51 -2.36 7.13
C ASP A 316 10.98 -3.70 6.56
N ALA A 317 11.90 -4.34 7.28
CA ALA A 317 12.40 -5.68 7.04
C ALA A 317 12.82 -5.94 5.59
N VAL A 318 13.58 -5.04 4.97
CA VAL A 318 14.07 -5.21 3.58
C VAL A 318 14.85 -6.51 3.40
N ALA A 319 15.52 -6.98 4.45
CA ALA A 319 16.18 -8.29 4.48
C ALA A 319 15.22 -9.46 4.16
N SER A 320 13.97 -9.39 4.61
CA SER A 320 12.94 -10.40 4.34
C SER A 320 12.62 -10.54 2.85
N MET A 321 12.80 -9.45 2.09
CA MET A 321 12.60 -9.43 0.65
C MET A 321 13.85 -9.88 -0.10
N LEU A 322 15.03 -9.45 0.37
CA LEU A 322 16.32 -9.64 -0.31
C LEU A 322 16.82 -11.09 -0.31
N TYR A 323 16.39 -11.91 0.63
CA TYR A 323 16.96 -13.25 0.83
C TYR A 323 15.92 -14.37 0.75
N LEU A 324 16.20 -15.37 -0.09
CA LEU A 324 15.38 -16.55 -0.29
C LEU A 324 15.39 -17.50 0.93
N ASP A 325 16.35 -17.36 1.82
CA ASP A 325 16.52 -18.15 3.04
C ASP A 325 16.18 -17.36 4.32
N TYR A 326 15.55 -16.19 4.20
CA TYR A 326 15.15 -15.40 5.35
C TYR A 326 14.20 -16.20 6.25
N SER A 327 14.60 -16.42 7.51
CA SER A 327 13.88 -17.23 8.50
C SER A 327 13.50 -18.63 7.99
N ARG A 328 14.43 -19.29 7.29
CA ARG A 328 14.27 -20.67 6.79
C ARG A 328 15.47 -21.52 7.15
N GLU A 329 15.23 -22.77 7.53
CA GLU A 329 16.27 -23.76 7.78
C GLU A 329 16.79 -24.38 6.47
N ASP A 330 17.90 -25.11 6.54
CA ASP A 330 18.45 -25.87 5.43
C ASP A 330 17.41 -26.84 4.84
N GLY A 331 17.24 -26.82 3.51
CA GLY A 331 16.25 -27.62 2.79
C GLY A 331 14.86 -27.00 2.69
N GLN A 332 14.59 -25.91 3.41
CA GLN A 332 13.31 -25.17 3.35
C GLN A 332 13.33 -24.03 2.31
N TRP A 333 14.45 -23.81 1.62
CA TRP A 333 14.62 -22.80 0.58
C TRP A 333 15.45 -23.35 -0.59
N GLU A 334 15.48 -22.61 -1.70
CA GLU A 334 16.25 -22.96 -2.90
C GLU A 334 17.04 -21.74 -3.40
N PRO A 335 18.28 -21.92 -3.88
CA PRO A 335 19.08 -20.83 -4.39
C PRO A 335 18.52 -20.22 -5.68
N ASN A 336 18.96 -18.99 -5.98
CA ASN A 336 18.67 -18.34 -7.24
C ASN A 336 19.42 -19.02 -8.41
N ILE A 337 19.16 -18.55 -9.64
CA ILE A 337 19.74 -19.10 -10.87
C ILE A 337 21.29 -19.05 -10.93
N TYR A 338 21.94 -18.29 -10.04
CA TYR A 338 23.39 -18.18 -9.92
C TYR A 338 23.94 -18.94 -8.71
N GLY A 339 23.12 -19.69 -7.98
CA GLY A 339 23.51 -20.45 -6.79
C GLY A 339 23.56 -19.63 -5.49
N GLY A 340 23.18 -18.35 -5.53
CA GLY A 340 23.15 -17.46 -4.36
C GLY A 340 21.83 -17.50 -3.59
N ARG A 341 21.81 -16.86 -2.42
CA ARG A 341 20.60 -16.72 -1.57
C ARG A 341 19.77 -15.48 -1.91
N GLU A 342 20.27 -14.62 -2.79
CA GLU A 342 19.65 -13.35 -3.13
C GLU A 342 18.37 -13.56 -3.94
N ASN A 343 17.29 -12.90 -3.55
CA ASN A 343 16.05 -12.84 -4.29
C ASN A 343 16.16 -11.79 -5.40
N LEU A 344 16.51 -12.24 -6.62
CA LEU A 344 16.77 -11.36 -7.75
C LEU A 344 15.55 -10.54 -8.17
N ASP A 345 14.35 -11.10 -8.07
CA ASP A 345 13.10 -10.42 -8.43
C ASP A 345 12.80 -9.27 -7.46
N ALA A 346 13.02 -9.50 -6.15
CA ALA A 346 12.89 -8.47 -5.12
C ALA A 346 13.95 -7.37 -5.27
N ILE A 347 15.21 -7.72 -5.56
CA ILE A 347 16.27 -6.74 -5.84
C ILE A 347 15.91 -5.87 -7.06
N SER A 348 15.44 -6.51 -8.13
CA SER A 348 14.97 -5.83 -9.34
C SER A 348 13.78 -4.92 -9.04
N PHE A 349 12.84 -5.37 -8.19
CA PHE A 349 11.70 -4.58 -7.74
C PHE A 349 12.13 -3.33 -6.97
N LEU A 350 12.98 -3.47 -5.95
CA LEU A 350 13.43 -2.35 -5.12
C LEU A 350 14.20 -1.29 -5.92
N LYS A 351 15.00 -1.73 -6.89
CA LYS A 351 15.70 -0.83 -7.82
C LYS A 351 14.72 -0.02 -8.66
N GLU A 352 13.77 -0.68 -9.30
CA GLU A 352 12.76 -0.02 -10.14
C GLU A 352 11.85 0.91 -9.32
N PHE A 353 11.45 0.47 -8.12
CA PHE A 353 10.70 1.28 -7.16
C PHE A 353 11.42 2.59 -6.86
N ASN A 354 12.69 2.52 -6.45
CA ASN A 354 13.46 3.73 -6.13
C ASN A 354 13.69 4.61 -7.37
N GLU A 355 14.02 4.02 -8.53
CA GLU A 355 14.18 4.79 -9.77
C GLU A 355 12.90 5.57 -10.13
N GLU A 356 11.74 4.94 -10.04
CA GLU A 356 10.47 5.60 -10.39
C GLU A 356 10.03 6.60 -9.32
N VAL A 357 10.28 6.35 -8.03
CA VAL A 357 10.03 7.36 -6.98
C VAL A 357 10.86 8.61 -7.22
N PHE A 358 12.19 8.50 -7.31
CA PHE A 358 13.06 9.67 -7.45
C PHE A 358 12.94 10.39 -8.81
N LYS A 359 12.46 9.69 -9.83
CA LYS A 359 12.15 10.29 -11.15
C LYS A 359 10.88 11.14 -11.13
N ASN A 360 9.85 10.73 -10.37
CA ASN A 360 8.58 11.45 -10.29
C ASN A 360 8.57 12.48 -9.16
N PHE A 361 9.34 12.25 -8.10
CA PHE A 361 9.39 13.06 -6.88
C PHE A 361 10.87 13.22 -6.46
N ASP A 362 11.52 14.31 -6.87
CA ASP A 362 12.95 14.53 -6.64
C ASP A 362 13.28 15.14 -5.26
N ASP A 363 12.25 15.31 -4.43
CA ASP A 363 12.24 15.99 -3.15
C ASP A 363 11.67 15.13 -2.00
N VAL A 364 11.42 13.83 -2.26
CA VAL A 364 11.03 12.82 -1.26
C VAL A 364 12.24 11.98 -0.84
N GLN A 365 12.10 11.18 0.22
CA GLN A 365 13.09 10.19 0.63
C GLN A 365 12.51 8.78 0.68
N THR A 366 13.31 7.79 0.31
CA THR A 366 13.04 6.38 0.60
C THR A 366 14.05 5.88 1.62
N ILE A 367 13.57 5.19 2.65
CA ILE A 367 14.34 4.77 3.82
C ILE A 367 14.23 3.25 3.94
N ALA A 368 15.35 2.56 4.12
CA ALA A 368 15.37 1.11 4.30
C ALA A 368 15.73 0.73 5.74
N GLU A 369 14.95 -0.16 6.36
CA GLU A 369 15.45 -0.99 7.46
C GLU A 369 15.97 -2.30 6.86
N GLU A 370 17.28 -2.47 6.92
CA GLU A 370 17.97 -3.62 6.36
C GLU A 370 18.98 -4.11 7.40
N SER A 371 18.61 -5.14 8.12
CA SER A 371 19.30 -5.66 9.30
C SER A 371 20.44 -6.63 8.98
N THR A 372 20.75 -6.88 7.71
CA THR A 372 21.96 -7.59 7.29
C THR A 372 23.03 -6.61 6.81
N ALA A 373 24.17 -7.16 6.38
CA ALA A 373 25.26 -6.40 5.79
C ALA A 373 25.11 -6.26 4.27
N PHE A 374 23.88 -6.15 3.73
CA PHE A 374 23.69 -6.02 2.29
C PHE A 374 24.40 -4.74 1.80
N PRO A 375 25.30 -4.83 0.80
CA PRO A 375 26.10 -3.69 0.39
C PRO A 375 25.26 -2.69 -0.40
N MET A 376 25.68 -1.42 -0.36
CA MET A 376 25.17 -0.38 -1.29
C MET A 376 23.65 -0.13 -1.24
N VAL A 377 22.99 -0.39 -0.11
CA VAL A 377 21.55 -0.11 0.09
C VAL A 377 21.20 1.34 -0.29
N THR A 378 22.02 2.29 0.14
CA THR A 378 21.83 3.74 -0.09
C THR A 378 22.69 4.31 -1.22
N LYS A 379 23.05 3.48 -2.20
CA LYS A 379 23.75 3.94 -3.41
C LYS A 379 22.82 3.96 -4.62
N PRO A 380 23.06 4.85 -5.59
CA PRO A 380 22.29 4.89 -6.83
C PRO A 380 22.28 3.54 -7.58
N VAL A 381 21.17 3.25 -8.24
CA VAL A 381 20.96 1.99 -8.98
C VAL A 381 21.99 1.82 -10.10
N TYR A 382 22.35 2.88 -10.82
CA TYR A 382 23.36 2.83 -11.87
C TYR A 382 24.79 2.50 -11.38
N LEU A 383 25.04 2.59 -10.06
CA LEU A 383 26.29 2.11 -9.42
C LEU A 383 26.15 0.70 -8.82
N GLY A 384 25.01 0.05 -9.01
CA GLY A 384 24.70 -1.28 -8.48
C GLY A 384 24.00 -1.28 -7.12
N GLY A 385 23.68 -0.12 -6.54
CA GLY A 385 22.95 -0.03 -5.28
C GLY A 385 21.45 -0.31 -5.39
N LEU A 386 20.74 -0.36 -4.25
CA LEU A 386 19.28 -0.54 -4.23
C LEU A 386 18.51 0.76 -4.51
N GLY A 387 19.18 1.91 -4.43
CA GLY A 387 18.60 3.21 -4.75
C GLY A 387 17.94 3.95 -3.58
N PHE A 388 17.97 3.43 -2.35
CA PHE A 388 17.39 4.13 -1.20
C PHE A 388 18.15 5.43 -0.87
N GLY A 389 17.44 6.43 -0.35
CA GLY A 389 18.06 7.66 0.15
C GLY A 389 18.77 7.46 1.49
N MET A 390 18.15 6.70 2.39
CA MET A 390 18.66 6.45 3.75
C MET A 390 18.52 4.98 4.16
N LYS A 391 19.29 4.56 5.16
CA LYS A 391 19.20 3.22 5.78
C LYS A 391 19.28 3.38 7.30
N TRP A 392 18.39 2.70 8.02
CA TRP A 392 18.48 2.59 9.47
C TRP A 392 19.78 1.87 9.88
N MET A 393 20.52 2.46 10.82
CA MET A 393 21.80 1.94 11.28
C MET A 393 21.58 0.96 12.45
N MET A 394 21.02 -0.22 12.14
CA MET A 394 20.66 -1.23 13.16
C MET A 394 21.82 -1.63 14.07
N GLY A 395 23.05 -1.72 13.53
CA GLY A 395 24.25 -2.00 14.33
C GLY A 395 24.52 -0.92 15.39
N TRP A 396 24.40 0.37 15.04
CA TRP A 396 24.55 1.46 15.99
C TRP A 396 23.48 1.42 17.08
N MET A 397 22.23 1.11 16.73
CA MET A 397 21.14 0.96 17.69
C MET A 397 21.44 -0.17 18.69
N HIS A 398 21.81 -1.35 18.20
CA HIS A 398 22.17 -2.48 19.06
C HIS A 398 23.36 -2.17 19.96
N ASP A 399 24.45 -1.63 19.41
CA ASP A 399 25.66 -1.28 20.16
C ASP A 399 25.35 -0.23 21.24
N THR A 400 24.56 0.78 20.92
CA THR A 400 24.19 1.86 21.85
C THR A 400 23.32 1.33 22.99
N LEU A 401 22.28 0.56 22.69
CA LEU A 401 21.39 0.01 23.71
C LEU A 401 22.12 -1.01 24.62
N GLU A 402 22.94 -1.90 24.03
CA GLU A 402 23.74 -2.84 24.83
C GLU A 402 24.80 -2.12 25.66
N PHE A 403 25.37 -1.02 25.17
CA PHE A 403 26.28 -0.18 25.96
C PHE A 403 25.58 0.41 27.18
N PHE A 404 24.44 1.11 27.01
CA PHE A 404 23.72 1.75 28.12
C PHE A 404 23.04 0.77 29.08
N LYS A 405 22.84 -0.49 28.67
CA LYS A 405 22.33 -1.58 29.51
C LYS A 405 23.38 -2.12 30.49
N LYS A 406 24.68 -1.94 30.19
CA LYS A 406 25.75 -2.37 31.10
C LYS A 406 25.78 -1.49 32.34
N ASP A 407 26.14 -2.10 33.47
CA ASP A 407 26.44 -1.34 34.68
C ASP A 407 27.63 -0.41 34.40
N PRO A 408 27.58 0.89 34.77
CA PRO A 408 28.63 1.86 34.49
C PRO A 408 30.05 1.48 34.93
N ILE A 409 30.22 0.47 35.80
CA ILE A 409 31.55 -0.01 36.22
C ILE A 409 32.27 -0.89 35.18
N TYR A 410 31.58 -1.39 34.14
CA TYR A 410 32.13 -2.33 33.14
C TYR A 410 32.55 -1.70 31.83
#